data_AF-A0AAN5CKQ7-F1
#
_entry.id   AF-A0AAN5CKQ7-F1
#
_cell.length_a   1.000
_cell.length_b   1.000
_cell.length_c   1.000
_cell.angle_alpha   90.00
_cell.angle_beta   90.00
_cell.angle_gamma   90.00
#
_symmetry.space_group_name_H-M   'P 1'
#
loop_
_entity.id
_entity.type
_entity.pdbx_description
1 polymer ?
#
loop_
_entity_poly.entity_id
_entity_poly.type
_entity_poly.pdbx_seq_one_letter_code
_entity_poly.pdbx_strand_id
1 'polypeptide(L)'
;MGVAFIAAVGVCTLEGLVGIALNLWLLIALVISKRRVMDRVYRIPIYVSAVQNLLLCILIATMSFVHIFREGTFVTVMLGPLSQFWPREVSVVAFQIALVLTTMMWTLIPVTATLQLMGLSSCSWPTWKRLSISLIFTVLCVIDVAVLSSHFVPTPEFNDFIEGIVRDLYKIEPNIRIAAVGSTSKYAQLNSGRSMLTLLLYLVLAPYILSYGFFISLVCLIRRRLTSHGVTLSARTLRMQRAFHMMQLMQASEDLGRTTTDEVHKLYRFRGVSQKT
;
A
#
# COMPACT_ATOMS: atom_id res chain seq x y z
N MET A 1 -25.27 20.85 4.90
CA MET A 1 -24.52 19.59 4.68
C MET A 1 -25.21 18.46 5.44
N GLY A 2 -25.36 17.28 4.82
CA GLY A 2 -26.00 16.12 5.46
C GLY A 2 -25.15 15.49 6.57
N VAL A 3 -25.78 14.84 7.55
CA VAL A 3 -25.09 14.16 8.67
C VAL A 3 -24.08 13.11 8.18
N ALA A 4 -24.43 12.35 7.13
CA ALA A 4 -23.55 11.34 6.54
C ALA A 4 -22.24 11.93 5.99
N PHE A 5 -22.30 13.12 5.40
CA PHE A 5 -21.13 13.83 4.90
C PHE A 5 -20.19 14.21 6.05
N ILE A 6 -20.75 14.81 7.11
CA ILE A 6 -19.98 15.25 8.29
C ILE A 6 -19.32 14.04 8.96
N ALA A 7 -20.06 12.92 9.07
CA ALA A 7 -19.53 11.68 9.62
C ALA A 7 -18.38 11.11 8.77
N ALA A 8 -18.55 11.04 7.44
CA ALA A 8 -17.52 10.52 6.55
C ALA A 8 -16.21 11.33 6.63
N VAL A 9 -16.30 12.66 6.53
CA VAL A 9 -15.14 13.55 6.66
C VAL A 9 -14.51 13.43 8.05
N GLY A 10 -15.33 13.44 9.10
CA GLY A 10 -14.85 13.32 10.48
C GLY A 10 -14.08 12.02 10.74
N VAL A 11 -14.60 10.89 10.27
CA VAL A 11 -13.95 9.57 10.43
C VAL A 11 -12.64 9.52 9.66
N CYS A 12 -12.63 9.90 8.38
CA CYS A 12 -11.40 9.88 7.57
C CYS A 12 -10.33 10.83 8.12
N THR A 13 -10.71 12.03 8.56
CA THR A 13 -9.76 12.97 9.17
C THR A 13 -9.18 12.39 10.46
N LEU A 14 -10.00 11.78 11.32
CA LEU A 14 -9.52 11.13 12.55
C LEU A 14 -8.57 9.97 12.24
N GLU A 15 -8.91 9.11 11.28
CA GLU A 15 -8.06 8.01 10.81
C GLU A 15 -6.70 8.51 10.33
N GLY A 16 -6.70 9.56 9.49
CA GLY A 16 -5.46 10.20 9.03
C GLY A 16 -4.61 10.74 10.18
N LEU A 17 -5.22 11.42 11.17
CA LEU A 17 -4.50 11.96 12.33
C LEU A 17 -3.88 10.86 13.21
N VAL A 18 -4.64 9.79 13.48
CA VAL A 18 -4.12 8.63 14.21
C VAL A 18 -2.97 7.99 13.45
N GLY A 19 -3.12 7.82 12.13
CA GLY A 19 -2.07 7.29 11.26
C GLY A 19 -0.80 8.15 11.26
N ILE A 20 -0.92 9.48 11.23
CA ILE A 20 0.20 10.41 11.36
C ILE A 20 0.94 10.18 12.69
N ALA A 21 0.22 10.13 13.80
CA ALA A 21 0.82 9.95 15.12
C ALA A 21 1.59 8.62 15.22
N LEU A 22 1.00 7.53 14.73
CA LEU A 22 1.63 6.20 14.74
C LEU A 22 2.87 6.13 13.84
N ASN A 23 2.82 6.69 12.63
CA ASN A 23 3.97 6.67 11.73
C ASN A 23 5.10 7.59 12.21
N LEU A 24 4.79 8.75 12.81
CA LEU A 24 5.79 9.59 13.46
C LEU A 24 6.47 8.87 14.63
N TRP A 25 5.67 8.21 15.48
CA TRP A 25 6.20 7.42 16.58
C TRP A 25 7.13 6.29 16.08
N LEU A 26 6.73 5.58 15.02
CA LEU A 26 7.56 4.55 14.38
C LEU A 26 8.88 5.14 13.85
N LEU A 27 8.84 6.29 13.17
CA LEU A 27 10.04 6.97 12.66
C LEU A 27 10.98 7.35 13.82
N ILE A 28 10.45 7.93 14.90
CA ILE A 28 11.22 8.27 16.10
C ILE A 28 11.85 7.01 16.71
N ALA A 29 11.08 5.93 16.84
CA ALA A 29 11.57 4.66 17.37
C ALA A 29 12.70 4.06 16.51
N LEU A 30 12.60 4.15 15.17
CA LEU A 30 13.63 3.69 14.25
C LEU A 30 14.93 4.51 14.36
N VAL A 31 14.81 5.82 14.63
CA VAL A 31 15.96 6.74 14.81
C VAL A 31 16.66 6.49 16.15
N ILE A 32 15.90 6.31 17.23
CA ILE A 32 16.44 6.13 18.60
C ILE A 32 17.01 4.73 18.80
N SER A 33 16.48 3.70 18.13
CA SER A 33 16.90 2.30 18.32
C SER A 33 18.40 2.08 18.05
N LYS A 34 19.16 1.75 19.11
CA LYS A 34 20.63 1.55 19.07
C LYS A 34 21.04 0.48 18.05
N ARG A 35 22.15 0.74 17.35
CA ARG A 35 22.62 0.07 16.13
C ARG A 35 23.16 -1.36 16.36
N ARG A 36 22.55 -2.39 15.77
CA ARG A 36 23.29 -3.59 15.30
C ARG A 36 23.42 -3.55 13.77
N VAL A 37 24.55 -4.01 13.23
CA VAL A 37 24.93 -3.82 11.81
C VAL A 37 24.00 -4.54 10.83
N MET A 38 23.55 -5.76 11.16
CA MET A 38 22.56 -6.49 10.35
C MET A 38 21.18 -5.83 10.33
N ASP A 39 20.90 -4.88 11.24
CA ASP A 39 19.64 -4.14 11.23
C ASP A 39 19.59 -3.08 10.12
N ARG A 40 20.74 -2.60 9.61
CA ARG A 40 20.74 -1.40 8.75
C ARG A 40 20.02 -1.60 7.42
N VAL A 41 20.20 -2.77 6.78
CA VAL A 41 19.59 -3.05 5.47
C VAL A 41 18.08 -3.24 5.59
N TYR A 42 17.62 -3.95 6.62
CA TYR A 42 16.20 -4.19 6.85
C TYR A 42 15.46 -2.96 7.36
N ARG A 43 16.15 -2.02 8.03
CA ARG A 43 15.55 -0.76 8.47
C ARG A 43 15.15 0.13 7.29
N ILE A 44 15.88 0.10 6.17
CA ILE A 44 15.63 1.02 5.05
C ILE A 44 14.22 0.82 4.46
N PRO A 45 13.76 -0.39 4.11
CA PRO A 45 12.37 -0.57 3.68
C PRO A 45 11.34 -0.16 4.73
N ILE A 46 11.64 -0.36 6.03
CA ILE A 46 10.73 0.06 7.11
C ILE A 46 10.66 1.61 7.17
N TYR A 47 11.79 2.30 7.01
CA TYR A 47 11.82 3.76 6.89
C TYR A 47 11.04 4.24 5.66
N VAL A 48 11.25 3.61 4.50
CA VAL A 48 10.52 3.95 3.26
C VAL A 48 9.02 3.78 3.46
N SER A 49 8.58 2.66 4.05
CA SER A 49 7.18 2.40 4.36
C SER A 49 6.61 3.39 5.37
N ALA A 50 7.34 3.71 6.44
CA ALA A 50 6.88 4.67 7.45
C ALA A 50 6.72 6.09 6.87
N VAL A 51 7.65 6.54 6.01
CA VAL A 51 7.54 7.83 5.30
C VAL A 51 6.37 7.80 4.32
N GLN A 52 6.24 6.75 3.50
CA GLN A 52 5.14 6.61 2.55
C GLN A 52 3.78 6.63 3.24
N ASN A 53 3.61 5.87 4.34
CA ASN A 53 2.38 5.85 5.11
C ASN A 53 2.11 7.18 5.81
N LEU A 54 3.13 7.85 6.34
CA LEU A 54 2.97 9.19 6.90
C LEU A 54 2.41 10.17 5.87
N LEU A 55 2.97 10.18 4.65
CA LEU A 55 2.49 11.03 3.56
C LEU A 55 1.05 10.69 3.17
N LEU A 56 0.70 9.40 3.10
CA LEU A 56 -0.65 8.95 2.80
C LEU A 56 -1.65 9.41 3.89
N CYS A 57 -1.29 9.26 5.17
CA CYS A 57 -2.12 9.72 6.28
C CYS A 57 -2.30 11.24 6.31
N ILE A 58 -1.27 12.02 5.92
CA ILE A 58 -1.39 13.48 5.72
C ILE A 58 -2.40 13.79 4.62
N LEU A 59 -2.34 13.08 3.50
CA LEU A 59 -3.32 13.26 2.42
C LEU A 59 -4.72 12.89 2.88
N ILE A 60 -4.92 11.76 3.55
CA ILE A 60 -6.24 11.35 4.08
C ILE A 60 -6.79 12.35 5.11
N ALA A 61 -5.93 12.87 6.00
CA ALA A 61 -6.33 13.82 7.03
C ALA A 61 -6.80 15.15 6.43
N THR A 62 -6.13 15.62 5.36
CA THR A 62 -6.42 16.89 4.69
C THR A 62 -7.49 16.78 3.62
N MET A 63 -7.52 15.63 2.93
CA MET A 63 -8.42 15.25 1.85
C MET A 63 -8.89 13.80 2.05
N SER A 64 -10.07 13.64 2.62
CA SER A 64 -10.82 12.39 2.63
C SER A 64 -11.20 11.99 1.20
N PHE A 65 -10.72 10.84 0.76
CA PHE A 65 -11.06 10.24 -0.53
C PHE A 65 -12.27 9.32 -0.36
N VAL A 66 -13.43 9.77 -0.82
CA VAL A 66 -14.66 8.97 -0.75
C VAL A 66 -14.95 8.38 -2.11
N HIS A 67 -15.13 7.05 -2.13
CA HIS A 67 -15.40 6.28 -3.34
C HIS A 67 -16.90 6.06 -3.52
N ILE A 68 -17.41 6.38 -4.70
CA ILE A 68 -18.82 6.27 -5.08
C ILE A 68 -18.90 5.41 -6.33
N PHE A 69 -19.75 4.39 -6.30
CA PHE A 69 -20.09 3.60 -7.47
C PHE A 69 -21.55 3.84 -7.83
N ARG A 70 -21.81 4.48 -8.96
CA ARG A 70 -23.17 4.77 -9.44
C ARG A 70 -23.25 4.55 -10.94
N GLU A 71 -24.21 3.73 -11.38
CA GLU A 71 -24.50 3.48 -12.81
C GLU A 71 -23.28 3.08 -13.65
N GLY A 72 -22.41 2.22 -13.12
CA GLY A 72 -21.18 1.81 -13.82
C GLY A 72 -20.11 2.90 -13.89
N THR A 73 -20.23 3.95 -13.08
CA THR A 73 -19.24 5.01 -12.94
C THR A 73 -18.65 4.98 -11.53
N PHE A 74 -17.33 4.91 -11.45
CA PHE A 74 -16.56 5.04 -10.24
C PHE A 74 -16.10 6.48 -10.10
N VAL A 75 -16.45 7.11 -8.98
CA VAL A 75 -16.09 8.49 -8.67
C VAL A 75 -15.36 8.51 -7.34
N THR A 76 -14.17 9.08 -7.32
CA THR A 76 -13.47 9.46 -6.10
C THR A 76 -13.65 10.95 -5.90
N VAL A 77 -14.42 11.30 -4.88
CA VAL A 77 -14.59 12.69 -4.45
C VAL A 77 -13.56 13.01 -3.35
N MET A 78 -12.92 14.16 -3.47
CA MET A 78 -11.99 14.69 -2.47
C MET A 78 -12.73 15.66 -1.57
N LEU A 79 -13.07 15.20 -0.38
CA LEU A 79 -13.77 15.97 0.66
C LEU A 79 -12.80 16.19 1.81
N GLY A 80 -12.82 17.33 2.48
CA GLY A 80 -11.98 17.48 3.67
C GLY A 80 -11.82 18.92 4.10
N PRO A 81 -11.16 19.15 5.24
CA PRO A 81 -10.94 20.48 5.77
C PRO A 81 -10.22 21.40 4.78
N LEU A 82 -9.32 20.86 3.95
CA LEU A 82 -8.54 21.64 2.98
C LEU A 82 -9.09 21.60 1.55
N SER A 83 -10.01 20.69 1.23
CA SER A 83 -10.44 20.48 -0.16
C SER A 83 -11.15 21.68 -0.77
N GLN A 84 -11.79 22.53 0.04
CA GLN A 84 -12.46 23.75 -0.41
C GLN A 84 -11.48 24.89 -0.76
N PHE A 85 -10.30 24.87 -0.15
CA PHE A 85 -9.29 25.92 -0.31
C PHE A 85 -8.32 25.62 -1.45
N TRP A 86 -8.18 24.36 -1.86
CA TRP A 86 -7.26 23.97 -2.90
C TRP A 86 -7.87 24.15 -4.30
N PRO A 87 -7.09 24.64 -5.27
CA PRO A 87 -7.46 24.54 -6.67
C PRO A 87 -7.72 23.08 -7.07
N ARG A 88 -8.60 22.89 -8.04
CA ARG A 88 -8.98 21.55 -8.51
C ARG A 88 -7.77 20.78 -9.02
N GLU A 89 -6.87 21.45 -9.73
CA GLU A 89 -5.64 20.92 -10.30
C GLU A 89 -4.74 20.35 -9.20
N VAL A 90 -4.58 21.07 -8.09
CA VAL A 90 -3.80 20.61 -6.93
C VAL A 90 -4.46 19.40 -6.29
N SER A 91 -5.78 19.38 -6.20
CA SER A 91 -6.54 18.25 -5.65
C SER A 91 -6.36 16.98 -6.51
N VAL A 92 -6.41 17.14 -7.84
CA VAL A 92 -6.17 16.04 -8.79
C VAL A 92 -4.74 15.49 -8.66
N VAL A 93 -3.73 16.36 -8.54
CA VAL A 93 -2.34 15.93 -8.29
C VAL A 93 -2.23 15.21 -6.94
N ALA A 94 -2.87 15.73 -5.90
CA ALA A 94 -2.88 15.09 -4.58
C ALA A 94 -3.53 13.69 -4.62
N PHE A 95 -4.61 13.51 -5.38
CA PHE A 95 -5.21 12.21 -5.63
C PHE A 95 -4.25 11.25 -6.35
N GLN A 96 -3.55 11.72 -7.39
CA GLN A 96 -2.56 10.89 -8.10
C GLN A 96 -1.41 10.45 -7.17
N ILE A 97 -0.94 11.35 -6.31
CA ILE A 97 0.05 11.00 -5.29
C ILE A 97 -0.52 9.97 -4.31
N ALA A 98 -1.74 10.16 -3.82
CA ALA A 98 -2.40 9.20 -2.93
C ALA A 98 -2.54 7.82 -3.57
N LEU A 99 -2.87 7.76 -4.86
CA LEU A 99 -2.94 6.54 -5.66
C LEU A 99 -1.60 5.79 -5.68
N VAL A 100 -0.52 6.51 -5.98
CA VAL A 100 0.85 5.96 -5.99
C VAL A 100 1.23 5.45 -4.60
N LEU A 101 1.01 6.26 -3.55
CA LEU A 101 1.33 5.88 -2.17
C LEU A 101 0.51 4.67 -1.70
N THR A 102 -0.74 4.55 -2.12
CA THR A 102 -1.58 3.38 -1.82
C THR A 102 -1.05 2.14 -2.51
N THR A 103 -0.67 2.23 -3.79
CA THR A 103 -0.04 1.10 -4.51
C THR A 103 1.30 0.68 -3.89
N MET A 104 2.05 1.62 -3.31
CA MET A 104 3.27 1.30 -2.58
C MET A 104 3.02 0.37 -1.39
N MET A 105 1.83 0.38 -0.77
CA MET A 105 1.53 -0.47 0.39
C MET A 105 1.73 -1.96 0.08
N TRP A 106 1.18 -2.45 -1.04
CA TRP A 106 1.34 -3.87 -1.41
C TRP A 106 2.63 -4.14 -2.19
N THR A 107 3.15 -3.18 -2.96
CA THR A 107 4.39 -3.39 -3.74
C THR A 107 5.67 -3.32 -2.88
N LEU A 108 5.59 -2.83 -1.65
CA LEU A 108 6.69 -2.88 -0.66
C LEU A 108 6.79 -4.24 0.07
N ILE A 109 5.72 -5.04 0.11
CA ILE A 109 5.70 -6.37 0.76
C ILE A 109 6.86 -7.26 0.30
N PRO A 110 7.09 -7.48 -1.03
CA PRO A 110 8.15 -8.37 -1.49
C PRO A 110 9.57 -7.86 -1.20
N VAL A 111 9.76 -6.57 -0.90
CA VAL A 111 11.09 -5.97 -0.64
C VAL A 111 11.76 -6.67 0.54
N THR A 112 11.02 -6.84 1.64
CA THR A 112 11.55 -7.42 2.87
C THR A 112 11.87 -8.91 2.72
N ALA A 113 11.01 -9.66 2.04
CA ALA A 113 11.23 -11.07 1.71
C ALA A 113 12.42 -11.25 0.76
N THR A 114 12.61 -10.33 -0.19
CA THR A 114 13.75 -10.35 -1.11
C THR A 114 15.06 -10.15 -0.35
N LEU A 115 15.14 -9.16 0.53
CA LEU A 115 16.30 -8.95 1.40
C LEU A 115 16.56 -10.15 2.31
N GLN A 116 15.49 -10.79 2.79
CA GLN A 116 15.56 -12.00 3.59
C GLN A 116 16.22 -13.14 2.82
N LEU A 117 15.73 -13.42 1.61
CA LEU A 117 16.26 -14.46 0.74
C LEU A 117 17.73 -14.21 0.37
N MET A 118 18.10 -12.95 0.09
CA MET A 118 19.50 -12.58 -0.16
C MET A 118 20.39 -12.81 1.07
N GLY A 119 19.88 -12.53 2.26
CA GLY A 119 20.56 -12.80 3.52
C GLY A 119 20.82 -14.29 3.75
N LEU A 120 19.87 -15.15 3.37
CA LEU A 120 20.00 -16.60 3.46
C LEU A 120 20.90 -17.21 2.40
N SER A 121 21.03 -16.56 1.24
CA SER A 121 21.81 -17.08 0.10
C SER A 121 23.31 -16.79 0.20
N SER A 122 23.77 -16.20 1.31
CA SER A 122 25.18 -15.85 1.55
C SER A 122 25.83 -15.03 0.44
N CYS A 123 25.05 -14.26 -0.33
CA CYS A 123 25.58 -13.42 -1.39
C CYS A 123 26.41 -12.29 -0.76
N SER A 124 27.72 -12.23 -1.01
CA SER A 124 28.64 -11.17 -0.51
C SER A 124 28.41 -9.79 -1.16
N TRP A 125 27.19 -9.52 -1.61
CA TRP A 125 26.86 -8.27 -2.30
C TRP A 125 26.90 -7.07 -1.36
N PRO A 126 27.39 -5.91 -1.85
CA PRO A 126 27.34 -4.68 -1.09
C PRO A 126 25.88 -4.27 -0.80
N THR A 127 25.68 -3.54 0.30
CA THR A 127 24.35 -3.13 0.80
C THR A 127 23.50 -2.45 -0.28
N TRP A 128 24.09 -1.52 -1.05
CA TRP A 128 23.35 -0.78 -2.08
C TRP A 128 22.78 -1.72 -3.15
N LYS A 129 23.54 -2.72 -3.59
CA LYS A 129 23.10 -3.68 -4.61
C LYS A 129 21.94 -4.53 -4.11
N ARG A 130 21.98 -4.95 -2.83
CA ARG A 130 20.87 -5.67 -2.19
C ARG A 130 19.60 -4.81 -2.16
N LEU A 131 19.73 -3.55 -1.77
CA LEU A 131 18.61 -2.60 -1.72
C LEU A 131 18.03 -2.34 -3.11
N SER A 132 18.88 -2.04 -4.09
CA SER A 132 18.45 -1.80 -5.48
C SER A 132 17.66 -2.96 -6.04
N ILE A 133 18.15 -4.20 -5.87
CA ILE A 133 17.44 -5.39 -6.37
C ILE A 133 16.15 -5.64 -5.59
N SER A 134 16.13 -5.37 -4.28
CA SER A 134 14.89 -5.53 -3.49
C SER A 134 13.81 -4.50 -3.84
N LEU A 135 14.19 -3.28 -4.24
CA LEU A 135 13.27 -2.18 -4.52
C LEU A 135 12.90 -2.05 -6.00
N ILE A 136 13.61 -2.72 -6.91
CA ILE A 136 13.40 -2.54 -8.37
C ILE A 136 11.95 -2.82 -8.77
N PHE A 137 11.35 -3.88 -8.22
CA PHE A 137 9.96 -4.23 -8.50
C PHE A 137 9.01 -3.11 -8.05
N THR A 138 9.17 -2.63 -6.81
CA THR A 138 8.37 -1.51 -6.27
C THR A 138 8.52 -0.25 -7.14
N VAL A 139 9.76 0.10 -7.53
CA VAL A 139 10.03 1.29 -8.36
C VAL A 139 9.34 1.16 -9.73
N LEU A 140 9.42 0.00 -10.37
CA LEU A 140 8.75 -0.23 -11.65
C LEU A 140 7.23 -0.10 -11.53
N CYS A 141 6.63 -0.68 -10.49
CA CYS A 141 5.19 -0.51 -10.24
C CYS A 141 4.80 0.94 -9.94
N VAL A 142 5.63 1.69 -9.19
CA VAL A 142 5.40 3.11 -8.90
C VAL A 142 5.43 3.94 -10.18
N ILE A 143 6.39 3.69 -11.07
CA ILE A 143 6.48 4.38 -12.37
C ILE A 143 5.25 4.07 -13.22
N ASP A 144 4.88 2.79 -13.33
CA ASP A 144 3.71 2.35 -14.09
C ASP A 144 2.42 3.01 -13.57
N VAL A 145 2.20 2.98 -12.26
CA VAL A 145 1.05 3.64 -11.63
C VAL A 145 1.08 5.15 -11.77
N ALA A 146 2.24 5.80 -11.65
CA ALA A 146 2.36 7.24 -11.85
C ALA A 146 1.94 7.63 -13.28
N VAL A 147 2.37 6.88 -14.30
CA VAL A 147 1.97 7.09 -15.71
C VAL A 147 0.47 6.86 -15.88
N LEU A 148 -0.04 5.73 -15.38
CA LEU A 148 -1.46 5.37 -15.50
C LEU A 148 -2.40 6.28 -14.71
N SER A 149 -1.94 6.91 -13.63
CA SER A 149 -2.74 7.80 -12.78
C SER A 149 -3.29 9.02 -13.55
N SER A 150 -2.60 9.44 -14.61
CA SER A 150 -3.05 10.51 -15.49
C SER A 150 -4.37 10.19 -16.20
N HIS A 151 -4.67 8.91 -16.41
CA HIS A 151 -5.92 8.47 -17.04
C HIS A 151 -7.15 8.59 -16.11
N PHE A 152 -6.96 8.87 -14.82
CA PHE A 152 -8.05 9.20 -13.89
C PHE A 152 -8.50 10.67 -13.98
N VAL A 153 -7.72 11.52 -14.66
CA VAL A 153 -8.11 12.92 -14.87
C VAL A 153 -9.26 12.94 -15.88
N PRO A 154 -10.49 13.32 -15.48
CA PRO A 154 -11.63 13.30 -16.40
C PRO A 154 -11.47 14.38 -17.47
N THR A 155 -12.06 14.16 -18.65
CA THR A 155 -12.31 15.24 -19.62
C THR A 155 -13.22 16.31 -19.00
N PRO A 156 -13.24 17.56 -19.50
CA PRO A 156 -14.13 18.60 -18.98
C PRO A 156 -15.60 18.16 -18.96
N GLU A 157 -16.09 17.55 -20.05
CA GLU A 157 -17.47 17.10 -20.18
C GLU A 157 -17.81 15.97 -19.19
N PHE A 158 -16.89 15.01 -19.03
CA PHE A 158 -17.07 13.93 -18.07
C PHE A 158 -16.92 14.41 -16.63
N ASN A 159 -16.14 15.46 -16.40
CA ASN A 159 -16.02 16.08 -15.08
C ASN A 159 -17.36 16.66 -14.61
N ASP A 160 -18.03 17.42 -15.46
CA ASP A 160 -19.32 18.02 -15.12
C ASP A 160 -20.35 16.93 -14.79
N PHE A 161 -20.31 15.81 -15.52
CA PHE A 161 -21.12 14.63 -15.25
C PHE A 161 -20.83 14.01 -13.86
N ILE A 162 -19.56 13.75 -13.51
CA ILE A 162 -19.24 13.16 -12.20
C ILE A 162 -19.47 14.13 -11.04
N GLU A 163 -19.25 15.44 -11.24
CA GLU A 163 -19.61 16.45 -10.24
C GLU A 163 -21.12 16.49 -10.02
N GLY A 164 -21.93 16.36 -11.08
CA GLY A 164 -23.37 16.21 -10.99
C GLY A 164 -23.80 15.03 -10.13
N ILE A 165 -23.15 13.85 -10.30
CA ILE A 165 -23.39 12.67 -9.45
C ILE A 165 -23.13 12.98 -7.98
N VAL A 166 -21.99 13.62 -7.67
CA VAL A 166 -21.60 13.95 -6.29
C VAL A 166 -22.55 14.97 -5.69
N ARG A 167 -22.92 16.02 -6.43
CA ARG A 167 -23.84 17.08 -5.98
C ARG A 167 -25.23 16.53 -5.70
N ASP A 168 -25.75 15.68 -6.58
CA ASP A 168 -27.04 15.00 -6.39
C ASP A 168 -27.01 14.10 -5.15
N LEU A 169 -25.97 13.27 -5.01
CA LEU A 169 -25.84 12.32 -3.90
C LEU A 169 -25.75 13.00 -2.53
N TYR A 170 -24.92 14.04 -2.41
CA TYR A 170 -24.66 14.72 -1.14
C TYR A 170 -25.49 15.99 -0.91
N LYS A 171 -26.36 16.35 -1.87
CA LYS A 171 -27.14 17.60 -1.87
C LYS A 171 -26.27 18.83 -1.65
N ILE A 172 -25.18 18.93 -2.42
CA ILE A 172 -24.20 20.03 -2.32
C ILE A 172 -24.66 21.21 -3.18
N GLU A 173 -24.66 22.40 -2.59
CA GLU A 173 -25.01 23.65 -3.28
C GLU A 173 -24.04 23.93 -4.46
N PRO A 174 -24.52 24.54 -5.55
CA PRO A 174 -23.74 24.73 -6.78
C PRO A 174 -22.53 25.64 -6.63
N ASN A 175 -22.54 26.55 -5.65
CA ASN A 175 -21.44 27.46 -5.31
C ASN A 175 -20.27 26.77 -4.58
N ILE A 176 -20.50 25.59 -3.99
CA ILE A 176 -19.45 24.85 -3.28
C ILE A 176 -18.57 24.14 -4.30
N ARG A 177 -17.26 24.39 -4.23
CA ARG A 177 -16.26 23.72 -5.05
C ARG A 177 -16.12 22.25 -4.65
N ILE A 178 -16.08 21.38 -5.64
CA ILE A 178 -15.89 19.95 -5.47
C ILE A 178 -14.76 19.53 -6.40
N ALA A 179 -13.80 18.76 -5.88
CA ALA A 179 -12.86 18.05 -6.72
C ALA A 179 -13.32 16.59 -6.79
N ALA A 180 -13.61 16.12 -8.01
CA ALA A 180 -13.93 14.74 -8.27
C ALA A 180 -13.06 14.22 -9.42
N VAL A 181 -12.64 12.97 -9.31
CA VAL A 181 -11.96 12.21 -10.36
C VAL A 181 -12.65 10.87 -10.49
N GLY A 182 -12.47 10.19 -11.60
CA GLY A 182 -13.19 8.95 -11.79
C GLY A 182 -13.04 8.34 -13.16
N SER A 183 -13.74 7.24 -13.34
CA SER A 183 -13.80 6.54 -14.61
C SER A 183 -15.12 5.79 -14.73
N THR A 184 -15.46 5.35 -15.93
CA THR A 184 -16.76 4.76 -16.23
C THR A 184 -16.61 3.57 -17.17
N SER A 185 -17.47 2.56 -17.01
CA SER A 185 -17.65 1.48 -17.99
C SER A 185 -18.76 1.80 -18.99
N LYS A 186 -19.76 2.59 -18.58
CA LYS A 186 -20.96 2.88 -19.39
C LYS A 186 -20.81 4.10 -20.28
N TYR A 187 -20.15 5.14 -19.80
CA TYR A 187 -20.04 6.43 -20.49
C TYR A 187 -18.64 6.70 -21.03
N ALA A 188 -17.92 5.67 -21.48
CA ALA A 188 -16.53 5.79 -21.92
C ALA A 188 -16.35 6.80 -23.06
N GLN A 189 -17.37 6.96 -23.93
CA GLN A 189 -17.36 7.95 -25.01
C GLN A 189 -17.27 9.39 -24.49
N LEU A 190 -17.90 9.70 -23.34
CA LEU A 190 -17.79 11.02 -22.71
C LEU A 190 -16.38 11.28 -22.16
N ASN A 191 -15.66 10.22 -21.80
CA ASN A 191 -14.31 10.30 -21.21
C ASN A 191 -13.21 9.94 -22.23
N SER A 192 -13.38 10.34 -23.51
CA SER A 192 -12.43 10.08 -24.60
C SER A 192 -12.00 8.61 -24.74
N GLY A 193 -12.92 7.67 -24.54
CA GLY A 193 -12.67 6.23 -24.63
C GLY A 193 -11.97 5.61 -23.42
N ARG A 194 -11.70 6.38 -22.35
CA ARG A 194 -11.07 5.86 -21.13
C ARG A 194 -12.07 5.01 -20.34
N SER A 195 -11.77 3.72 -20.23
CA SER A 195 -12.60 2.73 -19.53
C SER A 195 -12.12 2.47 -18.11
N MET A 196 -13.08 2.38 -17.18
CA MET A 196 -12.83 1.96 -15.79
C MET A 196 -12.19 0.58 -15.71
N LEU A 197 -12.52 -0.32 -16.64
CA LEU A 197 -12.01 -1.69 -16.63
C LEU A 197 -10.49 -1.72 -16.85
N THR A 198 -9.99 -0.93 -17.81
CA THR A 198 -8.56 -0.80 -18.06
C THR A 198 -7.84 -0.31 -16.80
N LEU A 199 -8.39 0.71 -16.14
CA LEU A 199 -7.79 1.23 -14.92
C LEU A 199 -7.80 0.18 -13.80
N LEU A 200 -8.92 -0.50 -13.56
CA LEU A 200 -9.01 -1.52 -12.52
C LEU A 200 -8.00 -2.65 -12.74
N LEU A 201 -7.89 -3.15 -13.97
CA LEU A 201 -7.00 -4.27 -14.30
C LEU A 201 -5.52 -3.88 -14.17
N TYR A 202 -5.12 -2.73 -14.72
CA TYR A 202 -3.71 -2.34 -14.75
C TYR A 202 -3.25 -1.65 -13.45
N LEU A 203 -4.10 -0.83 -12.83
CA LEU A 203 -3.72 -0.07 -11.64
C LEU A 203 -3.81 -0.90 -10.36
N VAL A 204 -4.87 -1.70 -10.22
CA VAL A 204 -5.16 -2.38 -8.94
C VAL A 204 -4.78 -3.84 -9.06
N LEU A 205 -5.38 -4.54 -10.01
CA LEU A 205 -5.27 -5.99 -10.08
C LEU A 205 -3.85 -6.44 -10.41
N ALA A 206 -3.22 -5.85 -11.42
CA ALA A 206 -1.88 -6.22 -11.85
C ALA A 206 -0.82 -6.04 -10.73
N PRO A 207 -0.60 -4.85 -10.13
CA PRO A 207 0.41 -4.71 -9.10
C PRO A 207 0.06 -5.50 -7.84
N TYR A 208 -1.22 -5.66 -7.50
CA TYR A 208 -1.63 -6.51 -6.39
C TYR A 208 -1.25 -7.98 -6.64
N ILE A 209 -1.73 -8.59 -7.73
CA ILE A 209 -1.45 -9.99 -8.08
C ILE A 209 0.07 -10.21 -8.22
N LEU A 210 0.78 -9.31 -8.90
CA LEU A 210 2.23 -9.43 -9.08
C LEU A 210 2.96 -9.35 -7.74
N SER A 211 2.56 -8.44 -6.84
CA SER A 211 3.20 -8.30 -5.53
C SER A 211 3.00 -9.53 -4.66
N TYR A 212 1.77 -10.02 -4.55
CA TYR A 212 1.45 -11.20 -3.75
C TYR A 212 2.00 -12.48 -4.37
N GLY A 213 1.94 -12.63 -5.69
CA GLY A 213 2.56 -13.75 -6.40
C GLY A 213 4.08 -13.79 -6.21
N PHE A 214 4.73 -12.63 -6.28
CA PHE A 214 6.16 -12.50 -6.01
C PHE A 214 6.49 -12.82 -4.54
N PHE A 215 5.72 -12.28 -3.60
CA PHE A 215 5.87 -12.57 -2.17
C PHE A 215 5.71 -14.06 -1.86
N ILE A 216 4.66 -14.72 -2.35
CA ILE A 216 4.44 -16.16 -2.16
C ILE A 216 5.62 -16.97 -2.73
N SER A 217 6.11 -16.59 -3.91
CA SER A 217 7.27 -17.23 -4.53
C SER A 217 8.52 -17.10 -3.64
N LEU A 218 8.78 -15.91 -3.10
CA LEU A 218 9.89 -15.65 -2.16
C LEU A 218 9.74 -16.46 -0.87
N VAL A 219 8.55 -16.50 -0.29
CA VAL A 219 8.22 -17.32 0.90
C VAL A 219 8.55 -18.79 0.65
N CYS A 220 8.14 -19.35 -0.48
CA CYS A 220 8.43 -20.73 -0.86
C CYS A 220 9.94 -20.97 -1.00
N LEU A 221 10.69 -20.05 -1.62
CA LEU A 221 12.14 -20.14 -1.76
C LEU A 221 12.86 -20.05 -0.41
N ILE A 222 12.45 -19.12 0.44
CA ILE A 222 12.97 -18.96 1.82
C ILE A 222 12.75 -20.24 2.60
N ARG A 223 11.53 -20.81 2.55
CA ARG A 223 11.21 -22.07 3.22
C ARG A 223 12.11 -23.21 2.74
N ARG A 224 12.25 -23.39 1.42
CA ARG A 224 13.14 -24.40 0.83
C ARG A 224 14.58 -24.25 1.31
N ARG A 225 15.11 -23.02 1.33
CA ARG A 225 16.46 -22.72 1.83
C ARG A 225 16.61 -23.03 3.32
N LEU A 226 15.62 -22.68 4.15
CA LEU A 226 15.65 -22.98 5.58
C LEU A 226 15.54 -24.49 5.89
N THR A 227 14.99 -25.29 4.98
CA THR A 227 14.90 -26.76 5.14
C THR A 227 16.07 -27.53 4.54
N SER A 228 16.88 -26.91 3.69
CA SER A 228 18.04 -27.57 3.07
C SER A 228 19.09 -27.89 4.13
N HIS A 229 19.45 -29.17 4.24
CA HIS A 229 20.57 -29.61 5.07
C HIS A 229 21.87 -28.98 4.52
N GLY A 230 22.69 -28.39 5.40
CA GLY A 230 23.98 -27.77 5.02
C GLY A 230 24.03 -26.23 5.06
N VAL A 231 22.95 -25.54 5.40
CA VAL A 231 23.01 -24.08 5.64
C VAL A 231 23.70 -23.81 6.97
N THR A 232 24.97 -23.40 6.93
CA THR A 232 25.82 -23.02 8.08
C THR A 232 25.44 -21.63 8.63
N LEU A 233 24.16 -21.39 8.92
CA LEU A 233 23.72 -20.19 9.62
C LEU A 233 23.79 -20.39 11.13
N SER A 234 24.16 -19.33 11.85
CA SER A 234 24.10 -19.36 13.31
C SER A 234 22.67 -19.65 13.79
N ALA A 235 22.52 -20.40 14.89
CA ALA A 235 21.21 -20.70 15.49
C ALA A 235 20.42 -19.43 15.84
N ARG A 236 21.12 -18.33 16.12
CA ARG A 236 20.51 -17.01 16.35
C ARG A 236 19.91 -16.44 15.06
N THR A 237 20.66 -16.46 13.96
CA THR A 237 20.19 -15.98 12.65
C THR A 237 18.97 -16.78 12.21
N LEU A 238 18.98 -18.11 12.36
CA LEU A 238 17.83 -18.95 12.03
C LEU A 238 16.58 -18.61 12.85
N ARG A 239 16.72 -18.35 14.15
CA ARG A 239 15.59 -17.92 15.00
C ARG A 239 15.01 -16.58 14.54
N MET A 240 15.87 -15.59 14.26
CA MET A 240 15.44 -14.28 13.77
C MET A 240 14.72 -14.39 12.43
N GLN A 241 15.25 -15.20 11.51
CA GLN A 241 14.69 -15.44 10.18
C GLN A 241 13.32 -16.12 10.26
N ARG A 242 13.14 -17.08 11.17
CA ARG A 242 11.83 -17.72 11.40
C ARG A 242 10.81 -16.75 12.02
N ALA A 243 11.22 -15.94 12.99
CA ALA A 243 10.35 -14.93 13.59
C ALA A 243 9.93 -13.87 12.57
N PHE A 244 10.86 -13.42 11.73
CA PHE A 244 10.58 -12.48 10.67
C PHE A 244 9.62 -13.06 9.63
N HIS A 245 9.85 -14.30 9.22
CA HIS A 245 8.94 -15.01 8.31
C HIS A 245 7.53 -15.15 8.91
N MET A 246 7.44 -15.47 10.20
CA MET A 246 6.16 -15.54 10.90
C MET A 246 5.44 -14.19 10.90
N MET A 247 6.17 -13.11 11.16
CA MET A 247 5.62 -11.75 11.11
C MET A 247 5.08 -11.40 9.72
N GLN A 248 5.81 -11.74 8.65
CA GLN A 248 5.34 -11.53 7.28
C GLN A 248 4.10 -12.35 6.95
N LEU A 249 4.01 -13.60 7.42
CA LEU A 249 2.82 -14.42 7.25
C LEU A 249 1.63 -13.86 8.02
N MET A 250 1.85 -13.34 9.23
CA MET A 250 0.78 -12.68 10.00
C MET A 250 0.26 -11.45 9.28
N GLN A 251 1.15 -10.59 8.77
CA GLN A 251 0.78 -9.43 7.96
C GLN A 251 -0.02 -9.83 6.73
N ALA A 252 0.44 -10.84 5.98
CA ALA A 252 -0.29 -11.33 4.81
C ALA A 252 -1.63 -12.02 5.17
N SER A 253 -1.74 -12.67 6.33
CA SER A 253 -2.96 -13.35 6.78
C SER A 253 -4.01 -12.38 7.31
N GLU A 254 -3.58 -11.28 7.92
CA GLU A 254 -4.50 -10.21 8.34
C GLU A 254 -5.18 -9.60 7.12
N ASP A 255 -4.45 -9.48 6.01
CA ASP A 255 -4.98 -9.04 4.71
C ASP A 255 -5.89 -10.09 4.03
N LEU A 256 -5.71 -11.40 4.29
CA LEU A 256 -6.49 -12.49 3.68
C LEU A 256 -7.68 -13.00 4.53
N GLY A 257 -7.90 -12.47 5.72
CA GLY A 257 -8.99 -12.88 6.62
C GLY A 257 -8.61 -14.02 7.59
N ARG A 258 -9.23 -13.96 8.78
CA ARG A 258 -8.90 -14.66 10.05
C ARG A 258 -8.80 -16.20 10.06
N THR A 259 -8.95 -16.91 8.95
CA THR A 259 -9.02 -18.40 8.95
C THR A 259 -7.66 -19.12 9.03
N THR A 260 -6.53 -18.42 9.08
CA THR A 260 -5.18 -19.04 8.96
C THR A 260 -4.34 -19.07 10.24
N THR A 261 -4.72 -18.39 11.32
CA THR A 261 -3.87 -18.27 12.53
C THR A 261 -3.66 -19.60 13.27
N ASP A 262 -4.67 -20.47 13.32
CA ASP A 262 -4.55 -21.77 14.00
C ASP A 262 -3.66 -22.77 13.25
N GLU A 263 -3.70 -22.75 11.92
CA GLU A 263 -2.86 -23.58 11.05
C GLU A 263 -1.38 -23.19 11.15
N VAL A 264 -1.11 -21.88 11.21
CA VAL A 264 0.24 -21.34 11.36
C VAL A 264 0.86 -21.77 12.70
N HIS A 265 0.10 -21.77 13.79
CA HIS A 265 0.58 -22.26 15.08
C HIS A 265 0.87 -23.78 15.09
N LYS A 266 0.05 -24.59 14.42
CA LYS A 266 0.27 -26.04 14.29
C LYS A 266 1.53 -26.37 13.49
N LEU A 267 1.78 -25.64 12.39
CA LEU A 267 2.96 -25.80 11.53
C LEU A 267 4.29 -25.57 12.28
N TYR A 268 4.32 -24.70 13.28
CA TYR A 268 5.54 -24.42 14.06
C TYR A 268 5.69 -25.24 15.34
N ARG A 269 4.61 -25.81 15.90
CA ARG A 269 4.69 -26.77 17.02
C ARG A 269 5.30 -28.11 16.61
N PHE A 270 5.13 -28.53 15.35
CA PHE A 270 5.52 -29.86 14.88
C PHE A 270 7.03 -30.11 14.72
N ARG A 271 7.89 -29.12 15.00
CA ARG A 271 9.36 -29.28 14.94
C ARG A 271 10.07 -28.91 16.25
N GLY A 272 9.40 -29.09 17.38
CA GLY A 272 10.08 -29.37 18.65
C GLY A 272 10.80 -30.71 18.56
N VAL A 273 11.86 -30.77 17.74
CA VAL A 273 12.82 -31.86 17.72
C VAL A 273 13.40 -31.92 19.13
N SER A 274 13.05 -33.02 19.81
CA SER A 274 13.67 -33.56 21.00
C SER A 274 15.16 -33.21 21.08
N GLN A 275 15.50 -32.12 21.77
CA GLN A 275 16.81 -31.96 22.39
C GLN A 275 16.84 -32.94 23.56
N LYS A 276 17.06 -34.23 23.24
CA LYS A 276 17.65 -35.13 24.22
C LYS A 276 19.14 -34.83 24.22
N THR A 277 19.58 -34.41 25.40
CA THR A 277 20.97 -34.32 25.90
C THR A 277 21.86 -35.43 25.39
#